data_AF-A0A948BLT4-F1
#
_entry.id   AF-A0A948BLT4-F1
#
_cell.length_a   1.000
_cell.length_b   1.000
_cell.length_c   1.000
_cell.angle_alpha   90.00
_cell.angle_beta   90.00
_cell.angle_gamma   90.00
#
_symmetry.space_group_name_H-M   'P 1'
#
loop_
_entity.id
_entity.type
_entity.pdbx_description
1 polymer ?
#
loop_
_entity_poly.entity_id
_entity_poly.type
_entity_poly.pdbx_seq_one_letter_code
_entity_poly.pdbx_strand_id
1 'polypeptide(L)'
;MLRSFAFLMLFLIPFALTGCGEGNSNAPLDTEPHPESWISTHSAAAIADAGYTGCISCHGSDLTGYGEVPSCYSCHVFNTSPPLTIHPAAWTNIYVNHRGSADITICENCHGVLLQGSESAPSCYSSIFDGLSCHAAGPGQAPHPVDTSYLSGTVHGPVAKSDLRVCQACHGQAGGPGDNPRFNVGISSAGGNGCESCHGTNYAHPASWMSGHRSAGNISNVCTLCHGVALDGSGGVGISCGTCHGIPG
;
A
#
# COMPACT_ATOMS: atom_id res chain seq x y z
N MET A 1 15.35 67.51 31.44
CA MET A 1 15.43 66.04 31.52
C MET A 1 14.67 65.30 30.40
N LEU A 2 13.64 65.89 29.76
CA LEU A 2 12.91 65.24 28.65
C LEU A 2 13.63 65.19 27.28
N ARG A 3 14.66 66.01 27.04
CA ARG A 3 15.33 66.08 25.72
C ARG A 3 16.39 64.99 25.49
N SER A 4 16.88 64.36 26.56
CA SER A 4 17.93 63.34 26.48
C SER A 4 17.38 61.93 26.22
N PHE A 5 16.10 61.68 26.47
CA PHE A 5 15.46 60.38 26.19
C PHE A 5 15.05 60.21 24.72
N ALA A 6 14.74 61.30 24.01
CA ALA A 6 14.36 61.25 22.60
C ALA A 6 15.53 60.83 21.68
N PHE A 7 16.76 61.21 22.04
CA PHE A 7 17.96 60.82 21.28
C PHE A 7 18.36 59.37 21.50
N LEU A 8 18.10 58.79 22.69
CA LEU A 8 18.42 57.39 22.96
C LEU A 8 17.48 56.42 22.22
N MET A 9 16.20 56.81 22.06
CA MET A 9 15.23 56.04 21.26
C MET A 9 15.52 56.09 19.75
N LEU A 10 16.11 57.19 19.24
CA LEU A 10 16.43 57.31 17.80
C LEU A 10 17.64 56.45 17.38
N PHE A 11 18.51 56.08 18.32
CA PHE A 11 19.66 55.21 18.08
C PHE A 11 19.37 53.71 18.24
N LEU A 12 18.23 53.33 18.80
CA LEU A 12 17.81 51.92 18.94
C LEU A 12 16.97 51.42 17.77
N ILE A 13 16.39 52.31 16.98
CA ILE A 13 15.58 51.98 15.79
C ILE A 13 16.40 51.33 14.65
N PRO A 14 17.67 51.72 14.36
CA PRO A 14 18.44 51.05 13.30
C PRO A 14 18.83 49.60 13.65
N PHE A 15 18.96 49.27 14.94
CA PHE A 15 19.33 47.92 15.38
C PHE A 15 18.17 46.91 15.33
N ALA A 16 16.92 47.38 15.26
CA ALA A 16 15.77 46.52 15.07
C ALA A 16 15.55 46.11 13.60
N LEU A 17 16.29 46.69 12.66
CA LEU A 17 16.18 46.42 11.21
C LEU A 17 17.35 45.61 10.65
N THR A 18 18.37 45.28 11.45
CA THR A 18 19.53 44.47 11.04
C THR A 18 19.37 42.98 11.37
N GLY A 19 18.14 42.51 11.61
CA GLY A 19 17.83 41.12 11.92
C GLY A 19 17.66 40.19 10.70
N CYS A 20 17.82 40.69 9.48
CA CYS A 20 17.86 39.83 8.30
C CYS A 20 19.24 39.17 8.23
N GLY A 21 19.30 37.86 8.42
CA GLY A 21 20.55 37.11 8.29
C GLY A 21 21.24 37.39 6.95
N GLU A 22 22.55 37.57 6.98
CA GLU A 22 23.33 37.84 5.77
C GLU A 22 23.14 36.70 4.77
N GLY A 23 22.71 37.04 3.55
CA GLY A 23 22.75 36.10 2.43
C GLY A 23 24.19 35.63 2.25
N ASN A 24 24.42 34.32 2.37
CA ASN A 24 25.72 33.74 2.10
C ASN A 24 25.79 33.31 0.63
N SER A 25 26.98 33.24 0.05
CA SER A 25 27.18 32.87 -1.36
C SER A 25 26.82 31.42 -1.70
N ASN A 26 26.42 30.62 -0.70
CA ASN A 26 25.87 29.27 -0.90
C ASN A 26 24.33 29.28 -0.84
N ALA A 27 23.69 30.42 -0.59
CA ALA A 27 22.25 30.55 -0.66
C ALA A 27 21.86 30.45 -2.14
N PRO A 28 21.11 29.41 -2.54
CA PRO A 28 20.58 29.31 -3.89
C PRO A 28 19.72 30.54 -4.20
N LEU A 29 19.64 30.91 -5.48
CA LEU A 29 18.83 32.03 -5.92
C LEU A 29 17.40 31.88 -5.40
N ASP A 30 16.77 33.00 -5.04
CA ASP A 30 15.43 33.08 -4.46
C ASP A 30 14.36 32.40 -5.35
N THR A 31 14.66 32.20 -6.63
CA THR A 31 13.81 31.54 -7.63
C THR A 31 14.17 30.08 -7.91
N GLU A 32 15.30 29.57 -7.43
CA GLU A 32 15.71 28.16 -7.55
C GLU A 32 16.40 27.64 -6.27
N PRO A 33 15.70 27.63 -5.11
CA PRO A 33 16.26 27.11 -3.85
C PRO A 33 16.65 25.63 -3.93
N HIS A 34 16.18 24.92 -4.95
CA HIS A 34 16.49 23.53 -5.24
C HIS A 34 16.66 23.36 -6.76
N PRO A 35 17.51 22.42 -7.22
CA PRO A 35 17.61 22.09 -8.65
C PRO A 35 16.29 21.54 -9.19
N GLU A 36 16.06 21.65 -10.50
CA GLU A 36 14.82 21.19 -11.17
C GLU A 36 14.47 19.72 -10.87
N SER A 37 15.49 18.87 -10.67
CA SER A 37 15.32 17.45 -10.33
C SER A 37 15.23 17.16 -8.83
N TRP A 38 15.17 18.18 -7.95
CA TRP A 38 15.22 18.01 -6.50
C TRP A 38 14.16 17.04 -5.98
N ILE A 39 12.98 16.99 -6.60
CA ILE A 39 11.91 16.07 -6.22
C ILE A 39 12.36 14.59 -6.22
N SER A 40 13.33 14.21 -7.03
CA SER A 40 13.89 12.84 -7.04
C SER A 40 14.76 12.51 -5.82
N THR A 41 15.27 13.54 -5.14
CA THR A 41 16.19 13.43 -3.99
C THR A 41 15.64 14.05 -2.69
N HIS A 42 14.48 14.71 -2.76
CA HIS A 42 13.90 15.46 -1.66
C HIS A 42 13.63 14.58 -0.43
N SER A 43 13.26 13.33 -0.63
CA SER A 43 12.92 12.40 0.45
C SER A 43 14.12 12.15 1.36
N ALA A 44 15.32 11.96 0.77
CA ALA A 44 16.55 11.78 1.54
C ALA A 44 16.90 13.04 2.34
N ALA A 45 16.72 14.22 1.75
CA ALA A 45 16.96 15.50 2.43
C ALA A 45 15.96 15.72 3.59
N ALA A 46 14.67 15.47 3.35
CA ALA A 46 13.62 15.63 4.36
C ALA A 46 13.76 14.61 5.52
N ILE A 47 14.17 13.38 5.24
CA ILE A 47 14.44 12.36 6.27
C ILE A 47 15.64 12.74 7.14
N ALA A 48 16.66 13.39 6.55
CA ALA A 48 17.85 13.82 7.27
C ALA A 48 17.58 15.01 8.23
N ASP A 49 16.53 15.80 7.98
CA ASP A 49 16.09 16.91 8.84
C ASP A 49 14.75 16.59 9.53
N ALA A 50 14.82 15.79 10.60
CA ALA A 50 13.64 15.33 11.33
C ALA A 50 12.74 16.45 11.89
N GLY A 51 13.26 17.69 12.00
CA GLY A 51 12.50 18.85 12.47
C GLY A 51 12.05 19.78 11.34
N TYR A 52 12.41 19.48 10.09
CA TYR A 52 12.22 20.35 8.93
C TYR A 52 12.79 21.76 9.16
N THR A 53 13.80 21.90 10.01
CA THR A 53 14.32 23.18 10.49
C THR A 53 14.84 24.04 9.34
N GLY A 54 15.48 23.41 8.34
CA GLY A 54 15.94 24.06 7.12
C GLY A 54 14.81 24.37 6.13
N CYS A 55 13.68 23.65 6.22
CA CYS A 55 12.55 23.78 5.31
C CYS A 55 11.55 24.85 5.75
N ILE A 56 11.26 24.95 7.06
CA ILE A 56 10.23 25.86 7.60
C ILE A 56 10.57 27.35 7.41
N SER A 57 11.83 27.68 7.14
CA SER A 57 12.26 29.04 6.82
C SER A 57 11.63 29.57 5.53
N CYS A 58 11.39 28.69 4.55
CA CYS A 58 10.81 29.02 3.25
C CYS A 58 9.40 28.42 3.07
N HIS A 59 9.11 27.25 3.64
CA HIS A 59 7.82 26.57 3.47
C HIS A 59 6.81 26.91 4.56
N GLY A 60 7.17 27.79 5.51
CA GLY A 60 6.35 28.15 6.66
C GLY A 60 6.47 27.15 7.81
N SER A 61 6.21 27.62 9.03
CA SER A 61 6.31 26.80 10.25
C SER A 61 5.34 25.61 10.29
N ASP A 62 4.26 25.69 9.53
CA ASP A 62 3.25 24.66 9.36
C ASP A 62 3.40 23.88 8.04
N LEU A 63 4.41 24.21 7.23
CA LEU A 63 4.70 23.58 5.93
C LEU A 63 3.58 23.75 4.88
N THR A 64 2.70 24.75 5.05
CA THR A 64 1.64 25.03 4.07
C THR A 64 2.14 25.78 2.84
N GLY A 65 3.39 26.24 2.83
CA GLY A 65 3.94 27.10 1.80
C GLY A 65 3.33 28.51 1.84
N TYR A 66 3.86 29.40 1.00
CA TYR A 66 3.31 30.74 0.76
C TYR A 66 3.76 31.25 -0.62
N GLY A 67 2.89 32.02 -1.30
CA GLY A 67 3.20 32.54 -2.63
C GLY A 67 3.47 31.42 -3.64
N GLU A 68 4.68 31.42 -4.20
CA GLU A 68 5.16 30.40 -5.14
C GLU A 68 5.84 29.20 -4.45
N VAL A 69 6.09 29.27 -3.13
CA VAL A 69 6.69 28.16 -2.39
C VAL A 69 5.64 27.07 -2.17
N PRO A 70 5.88 25.83 -2.60
CA PRO A 70 4.88 24.77 -2.54
C PRO A 70 4.59 24.33 -1.11
N SER A 71 3.32 23.99 -0.86
CA SER A 71 2.90 23.28 0.34
C SER A 71 3.45 21.86 0.34
N CYS A 72 3.92 21.36 1.49
CA CYS A 72 4.22 19.92 1.62
C CYS A 72 2.98 19.05 1.43
N TYR A 73 1.78 19.57 1.77
CA TYR A 73 0.51 18.85 1.69
C TYR A 73 -0.06 18.78 0.27
N SER A 74 0.55 19.45 -0.72
CA SER A 74 0.16 19.27 -2.13
C SER A 74 0.49 17.88 -2.63
N CYS A 75 1.60 17.30 -2.16
CA CYS A 75 2.01 15.92 -2.46
C CYS A 75 1.73 14.97 -1.29
N HIS A 76 1.89 15.41 -0.04
CA HIS A 76 1.56 14.64 1.16
C HIS A 76 0.09 14.79 1.54
N VAL A 77 -0.79 14.44 0.60
CA VAL A 77 -2.24 14.68 0.66
C VAL A 77 -2.96 13.93 1.79
N PHE A 78 -2.31 12.96 2.42
CA PHE A 78 -2.84 12.22 3.57
C PHE A 78 -2.45 12.81 4.92
N ASN A 79 -1.69 13.91 4.94
CA ASN A 79 -1.19 14.54 6.15
C ASN A 79 -1.80 15.92 6.33
N THR A 80 -2.05 16.29 7.58
CA THR A 80 -2.40 17.66 8.00
C THR A 80 -1.35 18.29 8.90
N SER A 81 -0.34 17.50 9.29
CA SER A 81 0.82 17.91 10.07
C SER A 81 1.92 16.85 9.93
N PRO A 82 3.19 17.20 10.23
CA PRO A 82 4.25 16.20 10.40
C PRO A 82 3.96 15.19 11.52
N PRO A 83 4.58 13.99 11.48
CA PRO A 83 5.47 13.49 10.44
C PRO A 83 4.72 13.19 9.13
N LEU A 84 5.33 13.55 8.00
CA LEU A 84 4.73 13.36 6.68
C LEU A 84 4.93 11.91 6.22
N THR A 85 3.90 11.36 5.56
CA THR A 85 3.93 10.04 4.94
C THR A 85 3.34 10.14 3.53
N ILE A 86 3.65 9.18 2.67
CA ILE A 86 3.02 9.11 1.32
C ILE A 86 1.80 8.20 1.31
N HIS A 87 1.68 7.35 2.33
CA HIS A 87 0.51 6.53 2.60
C HIS A 87 0.06 6.73 4.06
N PRO A 88 -1.23 6.61 4.37
CA PRO A 88 -1.70 6.57 5.75
C PRO A 88 -0.98 5.50 6.56
N ALA A 89 -0.66 5.77 7.84
CA ALA A 89 0.04 4.81 8.71
C ALA A 89 -0.73 3.49 8.91
N ALA A 90 -2.05 3.50 8.72
CA ALA A 90 -2.89 2.31 8.75
C ALA A 90 -2.70 1.39 7.53
N TRP A 91 -1.95 1.81 6.51
CA TRP A 91 -1.68 1.02 5.32
C TRP A 91 -0.51 0.07 5.55
N THR A 92 -0.80 -1.10 6.10
CA THR A 92 0.19 -2.11 6.48
C THR A 92 0.33 -3.26 5.48
N ASN A 93 -0.58 -3.41 4.53
CA ASN A 93 -0.55 -4.48 3.53
C ASN A 93 -1.03 -3.98 2.17
N ILE A 94 -0.14 -3.98 1.18
CA ILE A 94 -0.40 -3.40 -0.14
C ILE A 94 -1.65 -3.98 -0.79
N TYR A 95 -1.92 -5.28 -0.68
CA TYR A 95 -3.12 -5.91 -1.26
C TYR A 95 -4.40 -5.45 -0.58
N VAL A 96 -4.41 -5.44 0.76
CA VAL A 96 -5.60 -5.02 1.52
C VAL A 96 -5.88 -3.54 1.28
N ASN A 97 -4.84 -2.71 1.31
CA ASN A 97 -4.98 -1.25 1.26
C ASN A 97 -5.28 -0.73 -0.14
N HIS A 98 -4.61 -1.23 -1.20
CA HIS A 98 -4.93 -0.83 -2.57
C HIS A 98 -6.30 -1.36 -3.02
N ARG A 99 -6.74 -2.49 -2.49
CA ARG A 99 -8.09 -3.01 -2.75
C ARG A 99 -9.18 -2.24 -2.01
N GLY A 100 -8.87 -1.74 -0.81
CA GLY A 100 -9.78 -0.94 0.01
C GLY A 100 -9.90 0.52 -0.40
N SER A 101 -8.96 1.03 -1.22
CA SER A 101 -9.01 2.41 -1.71
C SER A 101 -10.01 2.53 -2.85
N ALA A 102 -11.17 3.12 -2.56
CA ALA A 102 -12.25 3.29 -3.53
C ALA A 102 -11.99 4.42 -4.54
N ASP A 103 -11.10 5.35 -4.20
CA ASP A 103 -10.71 6.46 -5.07
C ASP A 103 -9.28 6.24 -5.55
N ILE A 104 -9.14 5.96 -6.85
CA ILE A 104 -7.84 5.75 -7.51
C ILE A 104 -7.26 7.07 -8.03
N THR A 105 -8.09 8.11 -8.15
CA THR A 105 -7.70 9.41 -8.67
C THR A 105 -6.75 10.13 -7.71
N ILE A 106 -6.88 9.90 -6.40
CA ILE A 106 -5.87 10.39 -5.43
C ILE A 106 -4.49 9.74 -5.64
N CYS A 107 -4.46 8.49 -6.12
CA CYS A 107 -3.22 7.77 -6.37
C CYS A 107 -2.49 8.28 -7.62
N GLU A 108 -3.23 8.80 -8.61
CA GLU A 108 -2.68 9.34 -9.85
C GLU A 108 -1.66 10.47 -9.62
N ASN A 109 -1.83 11.24 -8.53
CA ASN A 109 -0.91 12.31 -8.14
C ASN A 109 0.51 11.80 -7.86
N CYS A 110 0.66 10.55 -7.43
CA CYS A 110 1.95 9.96 -7.08
C CYS A 110 2.37 8.87 -8.08
N HIS A 111 1.43 8.06 -8.53
CA HIS A 111 1.63 6.90 -9.41
C HIS A 111 1.44 7.24 -10.90
N GLY A 112 1.18 8.50 -11.22
CA GLY A 112 0.94 9.01 -12.57
C GLY A 112 -0.53 8.88 -12.99
N VAL A 113 -0.97 9.76 -13.90
CA VAL A 113 -2.36 9.82 -14.43
C VAL A 113 -2.85 8.52 -15.06
N LEU A 114 -1.95 7.65 -15.50
CA LEU A 114 -2.28 6.32 -16.01
C LEU A 114 -1.88 5.21 -15.05
N LEU A 115 -1.42 5.52 -13.84
CA LEU A 115 -0.96 4.57 -12.82
C LEU A 115 0.19 3.68 -13.31
N GLN A 116 0.96 4.19 -14.26
CA GLN A 116 2.12 3.52 -14.84
C GLN A 116 3.37 3.65 -13.98
N GLY A 117 3.25 4.29 -12.82
CA GLY A 117 4.34 4.59 -11.91
C GLY A 117 4.99 5.93 -12.24
N SER A 118 5.88 6.34 -11.36
CA SER A 118 6.76 7.49 -11.50
C SER A 118 8.15 7.12 -11.01
N GLU A 119 9.11 8.05 -11.02
CA GLU A 119 10.43 7.80 -10.45
C GLU A 119 10.39 7.39 -8.97
N SER A 120 9.34 7.81 -8.24
CA SER A 120 9.20 7.58 -6.80
C SER A 120 8.01 6.70 -6.42
N ALA A 121 7.27 6.16 -7.40
CA ALA A 121 6.08 5.36 -7.13
C ALA A 121 5.99 4.14 -8.08
N PRO A 122 5.62 2.96 -7.56
CA PRO A 122 5.50 1.77 -8.39
C PRO A 122 4.39 1.88 -9.42
N SER A 123 4.58 1.15 -10.52
CA SER A 123 3.57 0.97 -11.56
C SER A 123 2.53 -0.06 -11.14
N CYS A 124 1.25 0.26 -11.35
CA CYS A 124 0.18 -0.74 -11.31
C CYS A 124 0.33 -1.79 -12.43
N TYR A 125 1.11 -1.48 -13.48
CA TYR A 125 1.39 -2.35 -14.64
C TYR A 125 2.61 -3.25 -14.42
N SER A 126 3.26 -3.18 -13.26
CA SER A 126 4.28 -4.15 -12.89
C SER A 126 3.64 -5.53 -12.74
N SER A 127 4.35 -6.58 -13.17
CA SER A 127 3.94 -7.96 -12.88
C SER A 127 4.26 -8.37 -11.43
N ILE A 128 5.29 -7.77 -10.83
CA ILE A 128 5.72 -7.99 -9.45
C ILE A 128 6.20 -6.66 -8.84
N PHE A 129 5.86 -6.41 -7.57
CA PHE A 129 6.42 -5.36 -6.74
C PHE A 129 6.67 -5.88 -5.32
N ASP A 130 7.89 -5.72 -4.80
CA ASP A 130 8.30 -6.21 -3.46
C ASP A 130 7.95 -7.69 -3.20
N GLY A 131 8.16 -8.54 -4.22
CA GLY A 131 7.84 -9.98 -4.15
C GLY A 131 6.34 -10.31 -4.25
N LEU A 132 5.48 -9.32 -4.44
CA LEU A 132 4.03 -9.46 -4.56
C LEU A 132 3.60 -9.33 -6.02
N SER A 133 2.71 -10.22 -6.48
CA SER A 133 2.19 -10.18 -7.84
C SER A 133 1.25 -8.98 -8.04
N CYS A 134 1.42 -8.27 -9.15
CA CYS A 134 0.65 -7.09 -9.53
C CYS A 134 -0.01 -7.28 -10.91
N HIS A 135 -0.69 -6.26 -11.43
CA HIS A 135 -1.49 -6.36 -12.65
C HIS A 135 -0.71 -5.93 -13.89
N ALA A 136 0.00 -6.85 -14.56
CA ALA A 136 0.79 -6.53 -15.76
C ALA A 136 0.00 -5.87 -16.92
N ALA A 137 -1.33 -6.04 -16.93
CA ALA A 137 -2.25 -5.43 -17.89
C ALA A 137 -2.88 -4.11 -17.40
N GLY A 138 -2.50 -3.64 -16.21
CA GLY A 138 -3.03 -2.44 -15.56
C GLY A 138 -4.10 -2.70 -14.51
N PRO A 139 -4.40 -1.68 -13.68
CA PRO A 139 -5.41 -1.77 -12.63
C PRO A 139 -6.82 -1.95 -13.23
N GLY A 140 -7.68 -2.70 -12.53
CA GLY A 140 -9.08 -2.91 -12.93
C GLY A 140 -9.35 -4.11 -13.84
N GLN A 141 -8.31 -4.84 -14.28
CA GLN A 141 -8.48 -6.12 -14.97
C GLN A 141 -8.21 -7.27 -14.00
N ALA A 142 -9.27 -7.90 -13.52
CA ALA A 142 -9.15 -9.20 -12.87
C ALA A 142 -8.65 -10.23 -13.90
N PRO A 143 -7.90 -11.27 -13.49
CA PRO A 143 -7.46 -12.33 -14.40
C PRO A 143 -8.61 -13.23 -14.90
N HIS A 144 -9.86 -12.86 -14.57
CA HIS A 144 -11.09 -13.52 -14.96
C HIS A 144 -12.21 -12.48 -15.11
N PRO A 145 -13.32 -12.80 -15.80
CA PRO A 145 -14.48 -11.92 -15.86
C PRO A 145 -14.96 -11.48 -14.46
N VAL A 146 -15.33 -10.21 -14.33
CA VAL A 146 -15.85 -9.59 -13.09
C VAL A 146 -17.37 -9.48 -13.08
N ASP A 147 -18.03 -9.93 -14.14
CA ASP A 147 -19.48 -10.10 -14.17
C ASP A 147 -19.89 -11.42 -13.47
N THR A 148 -21.18 -11.74 -13.49
CA THR A 148 -21.71 -12.95 -12.82
C THR A 148 -21.37 -14.26 -13.55
N SER A 149 -20.80 -14.23 -14.76
CA SER A 149 -20.49 -15.45 -15.52
C SER A 149 -19.45 -16.32 -14.84
N TYR A 150 -18.49 -15.69 -14.15
CA TYR A 150 -17.44 -16.41 -13.43
C TYR A 150 -17.94 -17.09 -12.15
N LEU A 151 -19.10 -16.69 -11.62
CA LEU A 151 -19.71 -17.32 -10.44
C LEU A 151 -20.24 -18.73 -10.71
N SER A 152 -20.37 -19.13 -11.99
CA SER A 152 -20.70 -20.51 -12.30
C SER A 152 -19.62 -21.45 -11.79
N GLY A 153 -20.01 -22.45 -10.99
CA GLY A 153 -19.10 -23.49 -10.49
C GLY A 153 -18.43 -24.30 -11.59
N THR A 154 -19.00 -24.35 -12.80
CA THR A 154 -18.36 -24.98 -13.97
C THR A 154 -17.21 -24.15 -14.55
N VAL A 155 -17.16 -22.86 -14.24
CA VAL A 155 -16.16 -21.91 -14.74
C VAL A 155 -15.05 -21.71 -13.71
N HIS A 156 -15.38 -21.22 -12.50
CA HIS A 156 -14.34 -20.99 -11.48
C HIS A 156 -13.91 -22.27 -10.76
N GLY A 157 -14.78 -23.29 -10.68
CA GLY A 157 -14.50 -24.53 -9.96
C GLY A 157 -13.24 -25.26 -10.46
N PRO A 158 -13.04 -25.46 -11.77
CA PRO A 158 -11.80 -26.01 -12.31
C PRO A 158 -10.56 -25.19 -11.96
N VAL A 159 -10.66 -23.85 -11.98
CA VAL A 159 -9.55 -22.94 -11.63
C VAL A 159 -9.21 -23.05 -10.14
N ALA A 160 -10.22 -22.97 -9.27
CA ALA A 160 -10.06 -23.12 -7.82
C ALA A 160 -9.52 -24.51 -7.44
N LYS A 161 -9.93 -25.57 -8.15
CA LYS A 161 -9.40 -26.93 -7.98
C LYS A 161 -7.95 -27.08 -8.45
N SER A 162 -7.54 -26.29 -9.44
CA SER A 162 -6.15 -26.26 -9.90
C SER A 162 -5.25 -25.66 -8.82
N ASP A 163 -5.60 -24.45 -8.33
CA ASP A 163 -4.90 -23.79 -7.25
C ASP A 163 -5.74 -22.71 -6.56
N LEU A 164 -6.20 -22.99 -5.34
CA LEU A 164 -6.98 -22.06 -4.54
C LEU A 164 -6.16 -20.87 -4.02
N ARG A 165 -4.82 -20.97 -3.96
CA ARG A 165 -3.96 -19.87 -3.49
C ARG A 165 -4.02 -18.65 -4.40
N VAL A 166 -4.24 -18.86 -5.70
CA VAL A 166 -4.47 -17.78 -6.67
C VAL A 166 -5.66 -16.93 -6.26
N CYS A 167 -6.71 -17.56 -5.75
CA CYS A 167 -7.87 -16.86 -5.24
C CYS A 167 -7.56 -16.16 -3.91
N GLN A 168 -6.65 -16.69 -3.07
CA GLN A 168 -6.40 -16.14 -1.73
C GLN A 168 -5.83 -14.73 -1.81
N ALA A 169 -4.92 -14.49 -2.76
CA ALA A 169 -4.31 -13.18 -2.99
C ALA A 169 -5.36 -12.06 -3.16
N CYS A 170 -6.50 -12.41 -3.76
CA CYS A 170 -7.54 -11.45 -4.10
C CYS A 170 -8.91 -11.72 -3.49
N HIS A 171 -9.18 -12.82 -2.82
CA HIS A 171 -10.50 -13.16 -2.30
C HIS A 171 -10.45 -13.84 -0.93
N GLY A 172 -9.25 -13.98 -0.36
CA GLY A 172 -9.05 -14.55 0.96
C GLY A 172 -8.29 -13.64 1.92
N GLN A 173 -8.35 -14.03 3.19
CA GLN A 173 -7.53 -13.49 4.25
C GLN A 173 -6.08 -13.95 4.07
N ALA A 174 -5.14 -13.15 4.58
CA ALA A 174 -3.75 -13.56 4.64
C ALA A 174 -3.61 -14.85 5.48
N GLY A 175 -2.70 -15.73 5.07
CA GLY A 175 -2.44 -17.01 5.73
C GLY A 175 -1.59 -17.92 4.85
N GLY A 176 -0.90 -18.85 5.47
CA GLY A 176 -0.03 -19.83 4.86
C GLY A 176 -0.37 -21.25 5.32
N PRO A 177 0.61 -22.17 5.22
CA PRO A 177 0.41 -23.55 5.63
C PRO A 177 -0.09 -23.70 7.08
N GLY A 178 -1.23 -24.35 7.26
CA GLY A 178 -1.87 -24.61 8.56
C GLY A 178 -2.84 -23.53 9.03
N ASP A 179 -2.77 -22.32 8.47
CA ASP A 179 -3.52 -21.17 8.98
C ASP A 179 -5.02 -21.22 8.71
N ASN A 180 -5.47 -22.04 7.75
CA ASN A 180 -6.86 -22.16 7.33
C ASN A 180 -7.52 -20.79 7.02
N PRO A 181 -6.98 -20.03 6.04
CA PRO A 181 -7.48 -18.70 5.72
C PRO A 181 -8.91 -18.75 5.14
N ARG A 182 -9.75 -17.77 5.52
CA ARG A 182 -11.09 -17.61 4.94
C ARG A 182 -11.02 -17.02 3.54
N PHE A 183 -11.91 -17.45 2.65
CA PHE A 183 -12.12 -16.89 1.31
C PHE A 183 -13.37 -16.00 1.28
N ASN A 184 -13.42 -15.06 2.22
CA ASN A 184 -14.59 -14.25 2.50
C ASN A 184 -14.50 -12.82 1.96
N VAL A 185 -13.52 -12.54 1.08
CA VAL A 185 -13.25 -11.17 0.65
C VAL A 185 -13.78 -10.91 -0.76
N GLY A 186 -14.76 -10.02 -0.84
CA GLY A 186 -15.00 -9.15 -1.99
C GLY A 186 -15.37 -9.88 -3.29
N ILE A 187 -16.62 -10.30 -3.36
CA ILE A 187 -17.38 -10.47 -4.61
C ILE A 187 -18.63 -9.60 -4.45
N SER A 188 -18.65 -8.42 -5.07
CA SER A 188 -19.73 -7.43 -4.86
C SER A 188 -21.09 -7.96 -5.26
N SER A 189 -21.16 -8.70 -6.38
CA SER A 189 -22.36 -9.41 -6.83
C SER A 189 -22.84 -10.50 -5.86
N ALA A 190 -22.01 -10.88 -4.89
CA ALA A 190 -22.32 -11.86 -3.86
C ALA A 190 -22.34 -11.25 -2.45
N GLY A 191 -22.68 -9.96 -2.35
CA GLY A 191 -22.85 -9.25 -1.08
C GLY A 191 -21.55 -8.99 -0.32
N GLY A 192 -20.41 -9.03 -1.00
CA GLY A 192 -19.09 -8.74 -0.40
C GLY A 192 -18.46 -9.92 0.37
N ASN A 193 -19.16 -11.04 0.52
CA ASN A 193 -18.73 -12.19 1.33
C ASN A 193 -17.78 -13.16 0.60
N GLY A 194 -17.21 -12.76 -0.54
CA GLY A 194 -16.31 -13.61 -1.32
C GLY A 194 -16.96 -14.94 -1.72
N CYS A 195 -16.19 -16.03 -1.62
CA CYS A 195 -16.62 -17.40 -1.91
C CYS A 195 -17.67 -17.90 -0.92
N GLU A 196 -17.69 -17.37 0.31
CA GLU A 196 -18.57 -17.84 1.38
C GLU A 196 -20.03 -17.38 1.22
N SER A 197 -20.32 -16.59 0.19
CA SER A 197 -21.67 -16.33 -0.28
C SER A 197 -22.37 -17.58 -0.83
N CYS A 198 -21.61 -18.52 -1.40
CA CYS A 198 -22.10 -19.75 -2.00
C CYS A 198 -21.53 -21.01 -1.34
N HIS A 199 -20.33 -20.91 -0.75
CA HIS A 199 -19.65 -22.00 -0.04
C HIS A 199 -19.76 -21.82 1.48
N GLY A 200 -19.62 -22.91 2.24
CA GLY A 200 -19.56 -22.83 3.69
C GLY A 200 -18.34 -22.05 4.18
N THR A 201 -18.43 -21.47 5.38
CA THR A 201 -17.27 -20.87 6.05
C THR A 201 -16.17 -21.92 6.21
N ASN A 202 -14.93 -21.57 5.83
CA ASN A 202 -13.77 -22.47 5.84
C ASN A 202 -13.93 -23.76 5.01
N TYR A 203 -14.86 -23.80 4.05
CA TYR A 203 -15.04 -24.95 3.18
C TYR A 203 -14.37 -24.72 1.82
N ALA A 204 -13.20 -25.32 1.64
CA ALA A 204 -12.54 -25.39 0.33
C ALA A 204 -13.21 -26.40 -0.62
N HIS A 205 -13.86 -27.44 -0.06
CA HIS A 205 -14.47 -28.52 -0.84
C HIS A 205 -15.58 -29.24 -0.04
N PRO A 206 -16.57 -29.88 -0.70
CA PRO A 206 -17.59 -30.68 -0.01
C PRO A 206 -17.00 -31.95 0.63
N ALA A 207 -17.73 -32.56 1.57
CA ALA A 207 -17.30 -33.80 2.24
C ALA A 207 -17.04 -34.97 1.27
N SER A 208 -17.72 -34.99 0.11
CA SER A 208 -17.56 -36.03 -0.92
C SER A 208 -16.32 -35.84 -1.82
N TRP A 209 -15.49 -34.82 -1.59
CA TRP A 209 -14.35 -34.48 -2.45
C TRP A 209 -13.26 -35.56 -2.48
N MET A 210 -13.28 -36.53 -1.57
CA MET A 210 -12.38 -37.68 -1.53
C MET A 210 -12.27 -38.43 -2.86
N SER A 211 -13.34 -38.53 -3.66
CA SER A 211 -13.27 -39.23 -4.96
C SER A 211 -12.52 -38.44 -6.05
N GLY A 212 -12.33 -37.13 -5.87
CA GLY A 212 -11.75 -36.24 -6.88
C GLY A 212 -10.44 -35.57 -6.48
N HIS A 213 -10.02 -35.69 -5.21
CA HIS A 213 -8.87 -34.93 -4.67
C HIS A 213 -7.55 -35.19 -5.42
N ARG A 214 -7.32 -36.41 -5.93
CA ARG A 214 -6.10 -36.76 -6.69
C ARG A 214 -5.92 -35.99 -7.99
N SER A 215 -6.99 -35.36 -8.48
CA SER A 215 -6.97 -34.53 -9.70
C SER A 215 -6.85 -33.03 -9.41
N ALA A 216 -6.54 -32.65 -8.18
CA ALA A 216 -6.18 -31.27 -7.83
C ALA A 216 -4.77 -30.96 -8.35
N GLY A 217 -4.60 -29.81 -9.01
CA GLY A 217 -3.39 -29.47 -9.75
C GLY A 217 -2.18 -29.15 -8.86
N ASN A 218 -2.41 -28.49 -7.72
CA ASN A 218 -1.36 -28.02 -6.82
C ASN A 218 -1.44 -28.67 -5.42
N ILE A 219 -1.72 -29.97 -5.36
CA ILE A 219 -2.02 -30.68 -4.09
C ILE A 219 -0.94 -30.49 -3.01
N SER A 220 0.34 -30.50 -3.39
CA SER A 220 1.47 -30.37 -2.45
C SER A 220 1.58 -29.00 -1.80
N ASN A 221 0.97 -27.96 -2.38
CA ASN A 221 1.00 -26.61 -1.84
C ASN A 221 -0.39 -26.17 -1.38
N VAL A 222 -1.42 -26.28 -2.22
CA VAL A 222 -2.75 -25.77 -1.88
C VAL A 222 -3.33 -26.46 -0.64
N CYS A 223 -3.08 -27.76 -0.46
CA CYS A 223 -3.60 -28.50 0.68
C CYS A 223 -2.89 -28.13 1.97
N THR A 224 -1.65 -27.64 1.93
CA THR A 224 -0.93 -27.28 3.16
C THR A 224 -1.59 -26.10 3.86
N LEU A 225 -2.36 -25.25 3.15
CA LEU A 225 -3.16 -24.18 3.76
C LEU A 225 -4.03 -24.67 4.93
N CYS A 226 -4.57 -25.88 4.81
CA CYS A 226 -5.48 -26.45 5.80
C CYS A 226 -4.92 -27.72 6.47
N HIS A 227 -4.13 -28.52 5.77
CA HIS A 227 -3.64 -29.84 6.22
C HIS A 227 -2.23 -29.81 6.83
N GLY A 228 -1.69 -28.62 7.10
CA GLY A 228 -0.36 -28.42 7.68
C GLY A 228 0.76 -28.49 6.64
N VAL A 229 1.95 -27.97 7.01
CA VAL A 229 3.13 -27.87 6.13
C VAL A 229 3.53 -29.23 5.55
N ALA A 230 3.49 -30.27 6.37
CA ALA A 230 3.87 -31.63 6.00
C ALA A 230 2.68 -32.48 5.51
N LEU A 231 1.49 -31.90 5.36
CA LEU A 231 0.24 -32.62 5.03
C LEU A 231 -0.11 -33.76 6.02
N ASP A 232 0.44 -33.68 7.22
CA ASP A 232 0.26 -34.64 8.31
C ASP A 232 -0.89 -34.22 9.25
N GLY A 233 -1.56 -33.11 8.95
CA GLY A 233 -2.59 -32.49 9.79
C GLY A 233 -2.02 -31.72 10.98
N SER A 234 -0.70 -31.73 11.20
CA SER A 234 -0.07 -31.02 12.31
C SER A 234 -0.03 -29.53 12.03
N GLY A 235 -0.48 -28.73 13.00
CA GLY A 235 -0.58 -27.28 12.88
C GLY A 235 -1.63 -26.79 11.89
N GLY A 236 -2.46 -27.68 11.32
CA GLY A 236 -3.59 -27.34 10.46
C GLY A 236 -4.94 -27.75 11.08
N VAL A 237 -6.03 -27.50 10.34
CA VAL A 237 -7.40 -27.93 10.71
C VAL A 237 -7.84 -29.21 10.00
N GLY A 238 -7.13 -29.60 8.95
CA GLY A 238 -7.42 -30.75 8.11
C GLY A 238 -6.81 -32.05 8.65
N ILE A 239 -7.40 -33.18 8.27
CA ILE A 239 -6.87 -34.51 8.61
C ILE A 239 -5.54 -34.79 7.90
N SER A 240 -4.71 -35.64 8.51
CA SER A 240 -3.48 -36.17 7.89
C SER A 240 -3.77 -36.93 6.59
N CYS A 241 -2.95 -36.72 5.57
CA CYS A 241 -2.93 -37.58 4.38
C CYS A 241 -2.59 -39.03 4.75
N GLY A 242 -1.74 -39.22 5.78
CA GLY A 242 -1.30 -40.54 6.24
C GLY A 242 -2.44 -41.40 6.79
N THR A 243 -3.50 -40.79 7.31
CA THR A 243 -4.69 -41.52 7.80
C THR A 243 -5.34 -42.36 6.71
N CYS A 244 -5.25 -41.94 5.44
CA CYS A 244 -5.89 -42.63 4.32
C CYS A 244 -4.88 -43.24 3.33
N HIS A 245 -3.70 -42.65 3.15
CA HIS A 245 -2.72 -43.08 2.12
C HIS A 245 -1.54 -43.88 2.67
N GLY A 246 -1.50 -44.16 3.98
CA GLY A 246 -0.50 -45.04 4.59
C GLY A 246 0.93 -44.65 4.23
N ILE A 247 1.40 -43.50 4.72
CA ILE A 247 2.81 -43.12 4.58
C ILE A 247 3.58 -43.81 5.72
N PRO A 248 4.56 -44.70 5.45
CA PRO A 248 5.46 -45.17 6.50
C PRO A 248 6.26 -43.97 7.00
N GLY A 249 6.28 -43.78 8.32
CA GLY A 249 7.09 -42.76 8.98
C GLY A 249 8.59 -42.94 8.77
#